data_AF-A0A544TB26-F1
#
_entry.id   AF-A0A544TB26-F1
#
_cell.length_a   1.000
_cell.length_b   1.000
_cell.length_c   1.000
_cell.angle_alpha   90.00
_cell.angle_beta   90.00
_cell.angle_gamma   90.00
#
_symmetry.space_group_name_H-M   'P 1'
#
loop_
_entity.id
_entity.type
_entity.pdbx_description
1 polymer ?
#
loop_
_entity_poly.entity_id
_entity_poly.type
_entity_poly.pdbx_seq_one_letter_code
_entity_poly.pdbx_strand_id
1 'polypeptide(L)'
;MKKVGMILGLFIAVISVFVFINKLYYPSLPIDHMSAKEAIDKLKESDSKIAEIAVEGDSIWYITSSENKGISIADEYIIQMIGSNGWEFKEKDGAGLFFYKEGKRLIATTQMWTKNYVLVKIPSDFK
;
A
#
# COMPACT_ATOMS: atom_id res chain seq x y z
N MET A 1 -39.31 17.79 -19.65
CA MET A 1 -38.49 18.20 -18.49
C MET A 1 -38.34 17.11 -17.42
N LYS A 2 -39.44 16.56 -16.86
CA LYS A 2 -39.36 15.50 -15.80
C LYS A 2 -38.59 14.24 -16.22
N LYS A 3 -38.81 13.73 -17.45
CA LYS A 3 -38.11 12.56 -17.99
C LYS A 3 -36.61 12.77 -18.19
N VAL A 4 -36.21 13.98 -18.60
CA VAL A 4 -34.80 14.36 -18.81
C VAL A 4 -34.06 14.42 -17.47
N GLY A 5 -34.69 14.99 -16.43
CA GLY A 5 -34.13 14.98 -15.08
C GLY A 5 -33.98 13.56 -14.51
N MET A 6 -34.94 12.68 -14.77
CA MET A 6 -34.87 11.28 -14.35
C MET A 6 -33.73 10.51 -15.05
N ILE A 7 -33.56 10.71 -16.36
CA ILE A 7 -32.47 10.09 -17.13
C ILE A 7 -31.11 10.58 -16.65
N LEU A 8 -30.97 11.90 -16.43
CA LEU A 8 -29.73 12.49 -15.93
C LEU A 8 -29.38 11.97 -14.52
N GLY A 9 -30.37 11.88 -13.63
CA GLY A 9 -30.19 11.31 -12.29
C GLY A 9 -29.71 9.86 -12.33
N LEU A 10 -30.31 9.04 -13.20
CA LEU A 10 -29.88 7.64 -13.39
C LEU A 10 -28.44 7.57 -13.90
N PHE A 11 -28.07 8.42 -14.84
CA PHE A 11 -26.72 8.47 -15.40
C PHE A 11 -25.67 8.83 -14.34
N ILE A 12 -25.95 9.84 -13.50
CA ILE A 12 -25.07 10.22 -12.38
C ILE A 12 -24.93 9.07 -11.37
N ALA A 13 -26.02 8.36 -11.07
CA ALA A 13 -25.96 7.20 -10.18
C ALA A 13 -25.05 6.09 -10.73
N VAL A 14 -25.17 5.76 -12.03
CA VAL A 14 -24.31 4.76 -12.69
C VAL A 14 -22.83 5.16 -12.64
N ILE A 15 -22.51 6.42 -12.94
CA ILE A 15 -21.14 6.93 -12.85
C ILE A 15 -20.60 6.84 -11.42
N SER A 16 -21.43 7.22 -10.44
CA SER A 16 -21.03 7.20 -9.03
C SER A 16 -20.70 5.79 -8.55
N VAL A 17 -21.51 4.81 -8.94
CA VAL A 17 -21.25 3.39 -8.68
C VAL A 17 -19.97 2.93 -9.38
N PHE A 18 -19.77 3.30 -10.65
CA PHE A 18 -18.56 2.95 -11.40
C PHE A 18 -17.28 3.49 -10.75
N VAL A 19 -17.28 4.77 -10.35
CA VAL A 19 -16.18 5.42 -9.62
C VAL A 19 -15.91 4.70 -8.29
N PHE A 20 -16.96 4.33 -7.56
CA PHE A 20 -16.85 3.65 -6.26
C PHE A 20 -16.26 2.23 -6.38
N ILE A 21 -16.72 1.45 -7.35
CA ILE A 21 -16.25 0.07 -7.59
C ILE A 21 -14.78 0.08 -8.01
N ASN A 22 -14.40 0.96 -8.94
CA ASN A 22 -13.05 1.04 -9.47
C ASN A 22 -12.08 1.82 -8.57
N LYS A 23 -12.55 2.31 -7.42
CA LYS A 23 -11.74 3.06 -6.46
C LYS A 23 -11.04 4.29 -7.08
N LEU A 24 -11.65 4.91 -8.09
CA LEU A 24 -11.08 6.04 -8.85
C LEU A 24 -10.96 7.33 -8.02
N TYR A 25 -11.50 7.34 -6.81
CA TYR A 25 -11.39 8.44 -5.87
C TYR A 25 -10.09 8.39 -5.04
N TYR A 26 -9.30 7.31 -5.12
CA TYR A 26 -7.99 7.25 -4.49
C TYR A 26 -6.92 7.94 -5.36
N PRO A 27 -5.89 8.53 -4.73
CA PRO A 27 -4.75 9.07 -5.46
C PRO A 27 -4.03 7.94 -6.22
N SER A 28 -3.32 8.30 -7.30
CA SER A 28 -2.46 7.36 -8.02
C SER A 28 -1.41 6.75 -7.09
N LEU A 29 -1.05 5.49 -7.35
CA LEU A 29 0.08 4.85 -6.68
C LEU A 29 1.40 5.38 -7.27
N PRO A 30 2.47 5.47 -6.47
CA PRO A 30 3.82 5.79 -6.94
C PRO A 30 4.47 4.57 -7.61
N ILE A 31 3.69 3.80 -8.38
CA ILE A 31 4.04 2.52 -8.99
C ILE A 31 3.40 2.50 -10.37
N ASP A 32 4.19 2.23 -11.40
CA ASP A 32 3.66 2.20 -12.77
C ASP A 32 2.72 1.01 -12.97
N HIS A 33 1.67 1.22 -13.78
CA HIS A 33 0.70 0.19 -14.18
C HIS A 33 -0.11 -0.50 -13.05
N MET A 34 -0.03 -0.04 -11.80
CA MET A 34 -0.80 -0.58 -10.68
C MET A 34 -2.01 0.31 -10.36
N SER A 35 -3.22 -0.26 -10.38
CA SER A 35 -4.42 0.48 -9.96
C SER A 35 -4.63 0.43 -8.45
N ALA A 36 -5.29 1.46 -7.90
CA ALA A 36 -5.66 1.50 -6.48
C ALA A 36 -6.53 0.30 -6.07
N LYS A 37 -7.47 -0.10 -6.95
CA LYS A 37 -8.32 -1.27 -6.73
C LYS A 37 -7.50 -2.54 -6.63
N GLU A 38 -6.59 -2.77 -7.59
CA GLU A 38 -5.77 -3.98 -7.65
C GLU A 38 -4.87 -4.12 -6.42
N ALA A 39 -4.18 -3.06 -6.01
CA ALA A 39 -3.34 -3.09 -4.81
C ALA A 39 -4.15 -3.42 -3.53
N ILE A 40 -5.34 -2.82 -3.39
CA ILE A 40 -6.22 -3.07 -2.24
C ILE A 40 -6.80 -4.49 -2.27
N ASP A 41 -7.14 -5.01 -3.45
CA ASP A 41 -7.67 -6.36 -3.60
C ASP A 41 -6.58 -7.40 -3.28
N LYS A 42 -5.34 -7.21 -3.76
CA LYS A 42 -4.18 -8.03 -3.36
C LYS A 42 -4.00 -8.10 -1.84
N LEU A 43 -4.17 -6.97 -1.14
CA LEU A 43 -4.10 -6.94 0.32
C LEU A 43 -5.22 -7.71 0.99
N LYS A 44 -6.45 -7.62 0.48
CA LYS A 44 -7.62 -8.32 1.05
C LYS A 44 -7.58 -9.82 0.82
N GLU A 45 -7.04 -10.24 -0.33
CA GLU A 45 -6.92 -11.65 -0.71
C GLU A 45 -5.70 -12.31 -0.06
N SER A 46 -4.75 -11.53 0.44
CA SER A 46 -3.59 -11.99 1.18
C SER A 46 -3.96 -12.43 2.61
N ASP A 47 -3.45 -13.59 3.04
CA ASP A 47 -3.50 -14.05 4.44
C ASP A 47 -2.59 -13.23 5.37
N SER A 48 -1.64 -12.47 4.79
CA SER A 48 -0.73 -11.57 5.50
C SER A 48 -1.32 -10.16 5.62
N LYS A 49 -0.99 -9.48 6.72
CA LYS A 49 -1.33 -8.07 6.97
C LYS A 49 -0.62 -7.06 6.07
N ILE A 50 0.46 -7.51 5.42
CA ILE A 50 1.22 -6.76 4.43
C ILE A 50 1.30 -7.60 3.15
N ALA A 51 0.99 -6.99 2.01
CA ALA A 51 0.93 -7.67 0.71
C ALA A 51 1.88 -7.01 -0.30
N GLU A 52 2.60 -7.85 -1.05
CA GLU A 52 3.41 -7.40 -2.18
C GLU A 52 2.48 -6.94 -3.32
N ILE A 53 2.73 -5.75 -3.86
CA ILE A 53 1.90 -5.18 -4.93
C ILE A 53 2.67 -5.05 -6.25
N ALA A 54 3.97 -4.76 -6.21
CA ALA A 54 4.81 -4.63 -7.39
C ALA A 54 6.30 -4.84 -7.09
N VAL A 55 7.07 -5.16 -8.13
CA VAL A 55 8.54 -5.16 -8.13
C VAL A 55 8.99 -4.13 -9.18
N GLU A 56 9.76 -3.14 -8.76
CA GLU A 56 10.29 -2.07 -9.63
C GLU A 56 11.81 -1.95 -9.42
N GLY A 57 12.58 -2.39 -10.41
CA GLY A 57 14.04 -2.37 -10.34
C GLY A 57 14.57 -3.24 -9.20
N ASP A 58 15.30 -2.63 -8.28
CA ASP A 58 15.90 -3.25 -7.09
C ASP A 58 15.01 -3.16 -5.85
N SER A 59 13.74 -2.80 -6.02
CA SER A 59 12.81 -2.51 -4.93
C SER A 59 11.52 -3.28 -5.10
N ILE A 60 10.96 -3.71 -3.96
CA ILE A 60 9.66 -4.35 -3.88
C ILE A 60 8.73 -3.41 -3.11
N TRP A 61 7.57 -3.16 -3.71
CA TRP A 61 6.50 -2.37 -3.12
C TRP A 61 5.48 -3.27 -2.43
N TYR A 62 5.10 -2.87 -1.23
CA TYR A 62 4.06 -3.50 -0.43
C TYR A 62 3.00 -2.49 -0.04
N ILE A 63 1.83 -3.01 0.33
CA ILE A 63 0.74 -2.26 0.92
C ILE A 63 0.31 -2.92 2.23
N THR A 64 -0.12 -2.11 3.19
CA THR A 64 -0.76 -2.56 4.43
C THR A 64 -1.89 -1.62 4.83
N SER A 65 -2.86 -2.14 5.59
CA SER A 65 -3.87 -1.33 6.26
C SER A 65 -3.22 -0.49 7.36
N SER A 66 -3.64 0.76 7.52
CA SER A 66 -3.24 1.60 8.65
C SER A 66 -3.98 1.23 9.94
N GLU A 67 -5.04 0.42 9.86
CA GLU A 67 -5.92 0.02 10.98
C GLU A 67 -6.37 1.20 11.87
N ASN A 68 -6.49 2.41 11.32
CA ASN A 68 -6.69 3.68 12.04
C ASN A 68 -5.59 4.03 13.07
N LYS A 69 -4.48 3.30 13.09
CA LYS A 69 -3.28 3.53 13.90
C LYS A 69 -2.18 4.27 13.15
N GLY A 70 -2.35 4.49 11.84
CA GLY A 70 -1.41 5.24 11.01
C GLY A 70 -0.21 4.40 10.58
N ILE A 71 0.98 5.00 10.52
CA ILE A 71 2.21 4.33 10.03
C ILE A 71 2.77 3.31 11.04
N SER A 72 2.53 3.48 12.34
CA SER A 72 3.15 2.62 13.37
C SER A 72 2.82 1.14 13.21
N ILE A 73 1.58 0.80 12.83
CA ILE A 73 1.19 -0.60 12.59
C ILE A 73 1.90 -1.18 11.37
N ALA A 74 2.19 -0.36 10.36
CA ALA A 74 2.97 -0.79 9.20
C ALA A 74 4.41 -1.10 9.62
N ASP A 75 5.01 -0.26 10.47
CA ASP A 75 6.37 -0.50 10.98
C ASP A 75 6.47 -1.87 11.67
N GLU A 76 5.49 -2.24 12.50
CA GLU A 76 5.44 -3.54 13.17
C GLU A 76 5.43 -4.70 12.16
N TYR A 77 4.58 -4.64 11.13
CA TYR A 77 4.51 -5.69 10.11
C TYR A 77 5.78 -5.79 9.27
N ILE A 78 6.40 -4.65 8.95
CA ILE A 78 7.66 -4.60 8.19
C ILE A 78 8.80 -5.17 9.02
N ILE A 79 8.91 -4.79 10.29
CA ILE A 79 9.93 -5.31 11.21
C ILE A 79 9.81 -6.83 11.34
N GLN A 80 8.58 -7.36 11.48
CA GLN A 80 8.36 -8.81 11.53
C GLN A 80 8.71 -9.50 10.21
N MET A 81 8.28 -8.96 9.07
CA MET A 81 8.53 -9.56 7.74
C MET A 81 10.01 -9.55 7.33
N ILE A 82 10.71 -8.44 7.57
CA ILE A 82 12.14 -8.35 7.28
C ILE A 82 12.93 -9.18 8.32
N GLY A 83 12.50 -9.14 9.59
CA GLY A 83 13.07 -9.94 10.67
C GLY A 83 13.01 -11.45 10.45
N SER A 84 11.91 -11.97 9.88
CA SER A 84 11.81 -13.38 9.53
C SER A 84 12.81 -13.84 8.47
N ASN A 85 13.42 -12.90 7.74
CA ASN A 85 14.51 -13.16 6.78
C ASN A 85 15.91 -12.98 7.41
N GLY A 86 15.99 -12.88 8.75
CA GLY A 86 17.26 -12.83 9.50
C GLY A 86 17.90 -11.45 9.59
N TRP A 87 17.16 -10.39 9.26
CA TRP A 87 17.62 -9.02 9.42
C TRP A 87 17.25 -8.47 10.79
N GLU A 88 18.17 -7.74 11.43
CA GLU A 88 17.94 -7.14 12.74
C GLU A 88 17.50 -5.68 12.59
N PHE A 89 16.32 -5.33 13.12
CA PHE A 89 15.89 -3.94 13.22
C PHE A 89 16.77 -3.18 14.22
N LYS A 90 17.26 -2.01 13.84
CA LYS A 90 18.11 -1.17 14.71
C LYS A 90 17.42 0.09 15.17
N GLU A 91 16.86 0.85 14.22
CA GLU A 91 16.29 2.15 14.52
C GLU A 91 15.30 2.59 13.45
N LYS A 92 14.51 3.60 13.80
CA LYS A 92 13.63 4.32 12.90
C LYS A 92 14.03 5.80 12.88
N ASP A 93 14.23 6.34 11.69
CA ASP A 93 14.41 7.77 11.47
C ASP A 93 13.45 8.27 10.37
N GLY A 94 12.55 9.17 10.74
CA GLY A 94 11.46 9.64 9.89
C GLY A 94 10.61 8.49 9.34
N ALA A 95 10.61 8.33 8.02
CA ALA A 95 9.92 7.27 7.29
C ALA A 95 10.76 5.99 7.09
N GLY A 96 12.05 6.02 7.46
CA GLY A 96 12.99 4.93 7.25
C GLY A 96 13.09 4.01 8.45
N LEU A 97 12.97 2.71 8.19
CA LEU A 97 13.24 1.61 9.13
C LEU A 97 14.57 0.98 8.74
N PHE A 98 15.55 1.02 9.65
CA PHE A 98 16.92 0.60 9.40
C PHE A 98 17.16 -0.81 9.93
N PHE A 99 17.67 -1.67 9.06
CA PHE A 99 17.95 -3.07 9.33
C PHE A 99 19.40 -3.42 9.01
N TYR A 100 19.96 -4.39 9.74
CA TYR A 100 21.32 -4.88 9.53
C TYR A 100 21.38 -6.40 9.49
N LYS A 101 22.23 -6.92 8.61
CA LYS A 101 22.54 -8.35 8.50
C LYS A 101 23.95 -8.50 7.93
N GLU A 102 24.82 -9.20 8.64
CA GLU A 102 26.19 -9.53 8.16
C GLU A 102 26.99 -8.31 7.65
N GLY A 103 26.91 -7.18 8.35
CA GLY A 103 27.59 -5.93 7.97
C GLY A 103 26.94 -5.16 6.82
N LYS A 104 25.84 -5.66 6.24
CA LYS A 104 25.00 -4.94 5.27
C LYS A 104 23.90 -4.17 5.99
N ARG A 105 23.51 -3.05 5.39
CA ARG A 105 22.43 -2.18 5.86
C ARG A 105 21.31 -2.14 4.83
N LEU A 106 20.08 -2.31 5.28
CA LEU A 106 18.87 -2.18 4.48
C LEU A 106 17.97 -1.10 5.10
N ILE A 107 17.29 -0.33 4.25
CA ILE A 107 16.37 0.72 4.68
C ILE A 107 15.02 0.47 4.00
N ALA A 108 14.01 0.09 4.78
CA ALA A 108 12.63 0.06 4.32
C ALA A 108 11.99 1.43 4.55
N THR A 109 11.28 1.96 3.56
CA THR A 109 10.64 3.29 3.66
C THR A 109 9.12 3.15 3.68
N THR A 110 8.47 3.81 4.62
CA THR A 110 7.00 3.85 4.73
C THR A 110 6.44 5.17 4.21
N GLN A 111 5.30 5.12 3.53
CA GLN A 111 4.60 6.30 3.05
C GLN A 111 3.10 6.16 3.30
N MET A 112 2.50 7.15 3.97
CA MET A 112 1.04 7.23 4.07
C MET A 112 0.46 7.54 2.68
N TRP A 113 -0.29 6.61 2.10
CA TRP A 113 -0.92 6.82 0.79
C TRP A 113 -2.33 7.38 0.91
N THR A 114 -3.12 6.83 1.84
CA THR A 114 -4.44 7.37 2.20
C THR A 114 -4.60 7.28 3.71
N LYS A 115 -5.70 7.78 4.28
CA LYS A 115 -5.98 7.56 5.73
C LYS A 115 -5.93 6.08 6.14
N ASN A 116 -6.26 5.17 5.21
CA ASN A 116 -6.48 3.76 5.50
C ASN A 116 -5.35 2.83 5.05
N TYR A 117 -4.41 3.31 4.23
CA TYR A 117 -3.44 2.45 3.56
C TYR A 117 -2.04 3.07 3.55
N VAL A 118 -1.06 2.31 4.03
CA VAL A 118 0.37 2.65 4.00
C VAL A 118 1.03 1.87 2.86
N LEU A 119 1.88 2.54 2.09
CA LEU A 119 2.78 1.90 1.13
C LEU A 119 4.15 1.72 1.76
N VAL A 120 4.82 0.64 1.38
CA VAL A 120 6.16 0.33 1.86
C VAL A 120 7.04 0.02 0.66
N LYS A 121 8.22 0.63 0.61
CA LYS A 121 9.26 0.31 -0.36
C LYS A 121 10.41 -0.37 0.36
N ILE A 122 10.78 -1.57 -0.09
CA ILE A 122 11.85 -2.38 0.52
C ILE A 122 12.82 -2.81 -0.59
N PRO A 123 14.14 -2.58 -0.43
CA PRO A 123 15.14 -3.14 -1.32
C PRO A 123 15.00 -4.66 -1.47
N SER A 124 15.09 -5.21 -2.68
CA SER A 124 14.80 -6.62 -2.98
C SER A 124 15.81 -7.62 -2.39
N ASP A 125 16.99 -7.16 -2.02
CA ASP A 125 18.10 -7.94 -1.45
C ASP A 125 17.86 -8.39 0.01
N PHE A 126 16.67 -8.13 0.55
CA PHE A 126 16.27 -8.60 1.88
C PHE A 126 15.83 -10.07 1.92
N LYS A 127 15.32 -10.58 0.79
CA LYS A 127 14.87 -11.97 0.60
C LYS A 127 16.05 -12.90 0.38
#